data_AF-A0A2J8WBR6-F1
#
_entry.id   AF-A0A2J8WBR6-F1
#
_cell.length_a   1.000
_cell.length_b   1.000
_cell.length_c   1.000
_cell.angle_alpha   90.00
_cell.angle_beta   90.00
_cell.angle_gamma   90.00
#
_symmetry.space_group_name_H-M   'P 1'
#
loop_
_entity.id
_entity.type
_entity.pdbx_description
1 polymer ?
#
loop_
_entity_poly.entity_id
_entity_poly.type
_entity_poly.pdbx_seq_one_letter_code
_entity_poly.pdbx_strand_id
1 'polypeptide(L)'
;MAILLSYSERDPIPGGCNLEFDLDIDPNIYLEYNFFETTIKFAPANLGYARGVDPPSCDAGTDQDSRWRLQYDVYQYFLPENDLTEEMLLKHLQRMVSVPQVKASALKVVTLTANDKTSVSFSSLPGQGVIYNVIVRDPFLNTSAAYVPAHTYACSFEAGEGSCVSLGRVSSKVFFTLFALLGFFICFFGHRFWKTELFFIGFIIMGFFFYILITRLTPIKYDVNLILTAVAGSVGGMFLVAVWWRFGILSICMLCVGLVLGFLISSVTFFTPLGNLKIFHDDGVFWVTFSCIAILIPVVFMGCLRILNILTCGVIGSYSVVLAIDSYLSTSLSYITLNVLKRALNKDFHRAFTNVPFQTN
;
A
#
# COMPACT_ATOMS: atom_id res chain seq x y z
N MET A 1 0.57 -4.22 -30.82
CA MET A 1 -0.84 -3.83 -31.02
C MET A 1 -0.96 -2.33 -30.78
N ALA A 2 -1.55 -1.57 -31.70
CA ALA A 2 -1.77 -0.13 -31.49
C ALA A 2 -3.18 0.09 -30.92
N ILE A 3 -3.29 0.86 -29.84
CA ILE A 3 -4.56 1.24 -29.24
C ILE A 3 -4.94 2.61 -29.83
N LEU A 4 -6.00 2.65 -30.62
CA LEU A 4 -6.55 3.89 -31.17
C LEU A 4 -7.56 4.49 -30.18
N LEU A 5 -7.21 5.65 -29.64
CA LEU A 5 -8.11 6.49 -28.84
C LEU A 5 -8.73 7.53 -29.77
N SER A 6 -10.05 7.46 -29.96
CA SER A 6 -10.80 8.44 -30.75
C SER A 6 -11.37 9.53 -29.85
N TYR A 7 -11.04 10.78 -30.13
CA TYR A 7 -11.57 11.95 -29.43
C TYR A 7 -12.43 12.80 -30.38
N SER A 8 -13.52 13.36 -29.86
CA SER A 8 -14.32 14.37 -30.53
C SER A 8 -13.67 15.75 -30.37
N GLU A 9 -14.05 16.71 -31.22
CA GLU A 9 -13.52 18.09 -31.18
C GLU A 9 -13.79 18.81 -29.85
N ARG A 10 -14.83 18.40 -29.13
CA ARG A 10 -15.22 18.96 -27.82
C ARG A 10 -14.69 18.17 -26.64
N ASP A 11 -14.05 17.03 -26.88
CA ASP A 11 -13.47 16.25 -25.81
C ASP A 11 -12.17 16.93 -25.34
N PRO A 12 -11.92 16.98 -24.01
CA PRO A 12 -10.64 17.45 -23.51
C PRO A 12 -9.49 16.62 -24.12
N ILE A 13 -8.34 17.26 -24.35
CA ILE A 13 -7.20 16.63 -25.02
C ILE A 13 -6.18 16.21 -23.95
N PRO A 14 -6.06 14.90 -23.66
CA PRO A 14 -5.11 14.39 -22.68
C PRO A 14 -3.68 14.79 -23.04
N GLY A 15 -2.96 15.38 -22.08
CA GLY A 15 -1.58 15.82 -22.28
C GLY A 15 -1.39 17.01 -23.22
N GLY A 16 -2.46 17.70 -23.64
CA GLY A 16 -2.39 18.85 -24.54
C GLY A 16 -1.74 20.10 -23.93
N CYS A 17 -1.38 20.06 -22.65
CA CYS A 17 -0.66 21.10 -21.93
C CYS A 17 0.63 20.54 -21.30
N ASN A 18 1.38 19.76 -22.09
CA ASN A 18 2.63 19.19 -21.66
C ASN A 18 3.77 20.23 -21.70
N LEU A 19 4.54 20.31 -20.61
CA LEU A 19 5.76 21.11 -20.50
C LEU A 19 6.95 20.27 -20.00
N GLU A 20 6.72 19.02 -19.62
CA GLU A 20 7.69 18.18 -18.91
C GLU A 20 8.23 17.03 -19.77
N PHE A 21 7.43 16.50 -20.70
CA PHE A 21 7.81 15.36 -21.54
C PHE A 21 8.13 15.75 -22.99
N ASP A 22 8.72 14.83 -23.74
CA ASP A 22 9.26 15.09 -25.08
C ASP A 22 8.19 15.31 -26.17
N LEU A 23 6.94 14.90 -25.93
CA LEU A 23 5.84 15.02 -26.91
C LEU A 23 5.02 16.30 -26.67
N ASP A 24 4.76 17.09 -27.71
CA ASP A 24 3.94 18.31 -27.59
C ASP A 24 2.55 18.04 -26.98
N ILE A 25 1.93 16.92 -27.39
CA ILE A 25 0.70 16.38 -26.78
C ILE A 25 1.04 14.98 -26.27
N ASP A 26 1.11 14.82 -24.95
CA ASP A 26 1.53 13.56 -24.33
C ASP A 26 0.39 12.89 -23.53
N PRO A 27 -0.41 12.02 -24.16
CA PRO A 27 -1.49 11.31 -23.48
C PRO A 27 -1.00 10.12 -22.66
N ASN A 28 0.32 9.89 -22.55
CA ASN A 28 0.86 8.74 -21.84
C ASN A 28 0.87 8.94 -20.33
N ILE A 29 0.71 7.83 -19.62
CA ILE A 29 0.91 7.76 -18.17
C ILE A 29 2.29 7.16 -17.93
N TYR A 30 3.15 7.90 -17.26
CA TYR A 30 4.46 7.46 -16.85
C TYR A 30 4.39 6.79 -15.48
N LEU A 31 5.04 5.63 -15.36
CA LEU A 31 5.06 4.84 -14.14
C LEU A 31 6.47 4.84 -13.54
N GLU A 32 6.55 5.25 -12.28
CA GLU A 32 7.73 5.07 -11.44
C GLU A 32 7.34 4.16 -10.29
N TYR A 33 8.13 3.14 -9.99
CA TYR A 33 7.86 2.28 -8.85
C TYR A 33 9.14 1.95 -8.09
N ASN A 34 8.98 1.75 -6.79
CA ASN A 34 10.01 1.21 -5.92
C ASN A 34 9.40 0.15 -5.00
N PHE A 35 10.13 -0.29 -3.97
CA PHE A 35 9.61 -1.29 -3.03
C PHE A 35 8.41 -0.80 -2.20
N PHE A 36 8.32 0.51 -1.96
CA PHE A 36 7.32 1.14 -1.12
C PHE A 36 6.09 1.53 -1.92
N GLU A 37 6.27 2.35 -2.96
CA GLU A 37 5.20 2.99 -3.71
C GLU A 37 5.40 2.96 -5.23
N THR A 38 4.26 2.98 -5.92
CA THR A 38 4.13 3.11 -7.36
C THR A 38 3.47 4.45 -7.64
N THR A 39 4.18 5.36 -8.29
CA THR A 39 3.69 6.69 -8.64
C THR A 39 3.38 6.75 -10.13
N ILE A 40 2.19 7.22 -10.45
CA ILE A 40 1.82 7.56 -11.82
C ILE A 40 1.98 9.06 -12.02
N LYS A 41 2.51 9.47 -13.18
CA LYS A 41 2.63 10.86 -13.61
C LYS A 41 2.05 11.02 -15.00
N PHE A 42 1.39 12.13 -15.27
CA PHE A 42 0.81 12.41 -16.58
C PHE A 42 0.80 13.91 -16.84
N ALA A 43 0.86 14.30 -18.12
CA ALA A 43 0.79 15.69 -18.50
C ALA A 43 -0.63 16.25 -18.33
N PRO A 44 -0.81 17.51 -17.90
CA PRO A 44 -2.12 18.16 -17.86
C PRO A 44 -2.80 18.17 -19.23
N ALA A 45 -4.12 18.05 -19.24
CA ALA A 45 -4.94 18.12 -20.44
C ALA A 45 -5.21 19.58 -20.84
N ASN A 46 -5.54 19.77 -22.12
CA ASN A 46 -6.09 21.02 -22.64
C ASN A 46 -7.58 20.88 -22.95
N LEU A 47 -8.26 22.01 -23.17
CA LEU A 47 -9.63 22.01 -23.68
C LEU A 47 -9.68 21.45 -25.10
N GLY A 48 -10.82 20.87 -25.48
CA GLY A 48 -11.04 20.39 -26.84
C GLY A 48 -11.11 21.53 -27.85
N TYR A 49 -10.49 21.35 -29.01
CA TYR A 49 -10.56 22.27 -30.14
C TYR A 49 -10.64 21.51 -31.46
N ALA A 50 -11.16 22.19 -32.50
CA ALA A 50 -11.31 21.59 -33.83
C ALA A 50 -9.95 21.34 -34.49
N ARG A 51 -9.85 20.27 -35.29
CA ARG A 51 -8.60 19.89 -35.95
C ARG A 51 -8.13 20.99 -36.90
N GLY A 52 -6.87 21.39 -36.79
CA GLY A 52 -6.26 22.42 -37.65
C GLY A 52 -6.48 23.86 -37.16
N VAL A 53 -7.11 24.04 -36.00
CA VAL A 53 -7.17 25.32 -35.28
C VAL A 53 -6.05 25.35 -34.24
N ASP A 54 -5.52 26.54 -33.96
CA ASP A 54 -4.52 26.72 -32.91
C ASP A 54 -5.08 26.32 -31.53
N PRO A 55 -4.29 25.62 -30.70
CA PRO A 55 -4.75 25.18 -29.38
C PRO A 55 -5.02 26.38 -28.46
N PRO A 56 -6.02 26.28 -27.56
CA PRO A 56 -6.22 27.28 -26.53
C PRO A 56 -5.02 27.31 -25.58
N SER A 57 -4.71 28.48 -25.05
CA SER A 57 -3.58 28.64 -24.13
C SER A 57 -3.84 27.94 -22.79
N CYS A 58 -2.87 27.14 -22.35
CA CYS A 58 -2.99 26.26 -21.19
C CYS A 58 -3.16 27.01 -19.86
N ASP A 59 -2.43 28.13 -19.66
CA ASP A 59 -2.41 28.86 -18.39
C ASP A 59 -2.70 30.36 -18.59
N ALA A 60 -3.58 30.69 -19.53
CA ALA A 60 -3.99 32.08 -19.78
C ALA A 60 -4.87 32.69 -18.68
N GLY A 61 -5.42 31.88 -17.76
CA GLY A 61 -6.23 32.34 -16.64
C GLY A 61 -6.84 31.17 -15.86
N THR A 62 -7.64 31.48 -14.83
CA THR A 62 -8.39 30.50 -14.01
C THR A 62 -9.89 30.48 -14.32
N ASP A 63 -10.30 31.19 -15.37
CA ASP A 63 -11.72 31.37 -15.75
C ASP A 63 -12.30 30.13 -16.45
N GLN A 64 -13.60 30.17 -16.77
CA GLN A 64 -14.31 29.03 -17.39
C GLN A 64 -13.77 28.64 -18.77
N ASP A 65 -13.05 29.52 -19.45
CA ASP A 65 -12.43 29.25 -20.75
C ASP A 65 -11.01 28.68 -20.62
N SER A 66 -10.60 28.33 -19.41
CA SER A 66 -9.30 27.75 -19.10
C SER A 66 -9.38 26.26 -18.79
N ARG A 67 -8.27 25.54 -19.03
CA ARG A 67 -8.11 24.14 -18.63
C ARG A 67 -8.32 23.93 -17.12
N TRP A 68 -8.25 24.99 -16.32
CA TRP A 68 -8.39 24.93 -14.87
C TRP A 68 -9.74 24.38 -14.40
N ARG A 69 -10.77 24.39 -15.27
CA ARG A 69 -12.07 23.74 -15.01
C ARG A 69 -12.03 22.21 -15.08
N LEU A 70 -11.03 21.64 -15.75
CA LEU A 70 -10.94 20.20 -16.00
C LEU A 70 -10.68 19.44 -14.69
N GLN A 71 -11.29 18.25 -14.60
CA GLN A 71 -11.12 17.34 -13.48
C GLN A 71 -10.53 16.02 -13.98
N TYR A 72 -9.62 15.43 -13.20
CA TYR A 72 -8.94 14.19 -13.54
C TYR A 72 -9.38 13.09 -12.59
N ASP A 73 -10.14 12.14 -13.09
CA ASP A 73 -10.57 10.97 -12.35
C ASP A 73 -9.52 9.86 -12.55
N VAL A 74 -8.84 9.48 -11.47
CA VAL A 74 -7.81 8.43 -11.51
C VAL A 74 -8.43 7.08 -11.17
N TYR A 75 -8.22 6.11 -12.05
CA TYR A 75 -8.75 4.76 -11.97
C TYR A 75 -7.65 3.73 -11.77
N GLN A 76 -7.96 2.72 -10.98
CA GLN A 76 -7.10 1.56 -10.70
C GLN A 76 -7.85 0.27 -11.01
N TYR A 77 -7.21 -0.62 -11.75
CA TYR A 77 -7.75 -1.94 -12.09
C TYR A 77 -6.72 -3.02 -11.75
N PHE A 78 -7.11 -3.97 -10.90
CA PHE A 78 -6.26 -5.10 -10.54
C PHE A 78 -6.41 -6.23 -11.56
N LEU A 79 -5.29 -6.77 -12.02
CA LEU A 79 -5.24 -7.99 -12.83
C LEU A 79 -5.46 -9.23 -11.94
N PRO A 80 -5.86 -10.37 -12.52
CA PRO A 80 -5.93 -11.63 -11.80
C PRO A 80 -4.61 -11.97 -11.10
N GLU A 81 -4.69 -12.43 -9.85
CA GLU A 81 -3.53 -12.88 -9.08
C GLU A 81 -2.86 -14.09 -9.74
N ASN A 82 -1.52 -14.18 -9.65
CA ASN A 82 -0.69 -15.27 -10.19
C ASN A 82 -0.71 -15.48 -11.72
N ASP A 83 -1.35 -14.60 -12.49
CA ASP A 83 -1.31 -14.63 -13.96
C ASP A 83 -0.43 -13.50 -14.52
N LEU A 84 0.72 -13.90 -15.05
CA LEU A 84 1.71 -13.00 -15.65
C LEU A 84 1.75 -13.11 -17.18
N THR A 85 0.74 -13.74 -17.80
CA THR A 85 0.72 -13.96 -19.25
C THR A 85 0.39 -12.67 -20.02
N GLU A 86 1.09 -12.47 -21.14
CA GLU A 86 0.86 -11.30 -22.01
C GLU A 86 -0.56 -11.29 -22.60
N GLU A 87 -1.11 -12.46 -22.92
CA GLU A 87 -2.47 -12.59 -23.48
C GLU A 87 -3.54 -12.05 -22.53
N MET A 88 -3.43 -12.40 -21.24
CA MET A 88 -4.36 -11.90 -20.22
C MET A 88 -4.16 -10.41 -19.97
N LEU A 89 -2.91 -9.95 -19.91
CA LEU A 89 -2.61 -8.52 -19.80
C LEU A 89 -3.28 -7.73 -20.95
N LEU A 90 -3.10 -8.14 -22.20
CA LEU A 90 -3.68 -7.48 -23.37
C LEU A 90 -5.22 -7.48 -23.33
N LYS A 91 -5.83 -8.60 -22.94
CA LYS A 91 -7.29 -8.71 -22.78
C LYS A 91 -7.84 -7.75 -21.73
N HIS A 92 -7.14 -7.57 -20.61
CA HIS A 92 -7.56 -6.65 -19.55
C HIS A 92 -7.22 -5.19 -19.88
N LEU A 93 -6.12 -4.93 -20.59
CA LEU A 93 -5.80 -3.60 -21.12
C LEU A 93 -6.90 -3.05 -22.02
N GLN A 94 -7.51 -3.88 -22.87
CA GLN A 94 -8.64 -3.47 -23.72
C GLN A 94 -9.83 -2.91 -22.91
N ARG A 95 -10.07 -3.41 -21.69
CA ARG A 95 -11.13 -2.91 -20.80
C ARG A 95 -10.80 -1.55 -20.20
N MET A 96 -9.53 -1.16 -20.23
CA MET A 96 -9.01 0.08 -19.68
C MET A 96 -8.75 1.15 -20.76
N VAL A 97 -9.26 0.99 -21.98
CA VAL A 97 -9.05 1.96 -23.08
C VAL A 97 -10.18 2.98 -23.16
N SER A 98 -11.44 2.51 -23.20
CA SER A 98 -12.57 3.40 -23.43
C SER A 98 -13.17 3.93 -22.12
N VAL A 99 -13.58 5.21 -22.10
CA VAL A 99 -14.17 5.85 -20.92
C VAL A 99 -15.33 5.04 -20.31
N PRO A 100 -16.30 4.51 -21.08
CA PRO A 100 -17.38 3.71 -20.51
C PRO A 100 -16.90 2.41 -19.86
N GLN A 101 -15.94 1.72 -20.49
CA GLN A 101 -15.41 0.46 -19.96
C GLN A 101 -14.56 0.67 -18.71
N VAL A 102 -13.73 1.73 -18.68
CA VAL A 102 -12.94 2.09 -17.49
C VAL A 102 -13.89 2.38 -16.32
N LYS A 103 -14.92 3.20 -16.53
CA LYS A 103 -15.92 3.52 -15.50
C LYS A 103 -16.69 2.30 -14.99
N ALA A 104 -16.89 1.29 -15.85
CA ALA A 104 -17.63 0.07 -15.51
C ALA A 104 -16.77 -1.00 -14.83
N SER A 105 -15.46 -1.04 -15.10
CA SER A 105 -14.58 -2.14 -14.68
C SER A 105 -13.56 -1.76 -13.61
N ALA A 106 -13.19 -0.48 -13.49
CA ALA A 106 -12.13 -0.03 -12.60
C ALA A 106 -12.66 0.78 -11.41
N LEU A 107 -11.89 0.76 -10.33
CA LEU A 107 -12.18 1.55 -9.14
C LEU A 107 -11.69 3.00 -9.35
N LYS A 108 -12.59 3.97 -9.20
CA LYS A 108 -12.21 5.39 -9.12
C LYS A 108 -11.57 5.65 -7.75
N VAL A 109 -10.29 6.01 -7.73
CA VAL A 109 -9.53 6.20 -6.49
C VAL A 109 -9.59 7.64 -6.00
N VAL A 110 -9.36 8.61 -6.89
CA VAL A 110 -9.32 10.03 -6.54
C VAL A 110 -9.76 10.90 -7.72
N THR A 111 -10.29 12.08 -7.42
CA THR A 111 -10.50 13.15 -8.40
C THR A 111 -9.49 14.25 -8.11
N LEU A 112 -8.66 14.59 -9.10
CA LEU A 112 -7.72 15.70 -9.03
C LEU A 112 -8.32 16.91 -9.74
N THR A 113 -8.02 18.08 -9.21
CA THR A 113 -8.35 19.38 -9.80
C THR A 113 -7.10 20.02 -10.38
N ALA A 114 -7.23 21.15 -11.07
CA ALA A 114 -6.08 21.88 -11.60
C ALA A 114 -5.08 22.39 -10.53
N ASN A 115 -5.52 22.49 -9.27
CA ASN A 115 -4.65 22.84 -8.14
C ASN A 115 -3.80 21.65 -7.65
N ASP A 116 -4.22 20.43 -7.96
CA ASP A 116 -3.53 19.23 -7.53
C ASP A 116 -2.42 18.89 -8.54
N LYS A 117 -1.34 18.26 -8.05
CA LYS A 117 -0.31 17.74 -8.94
C LYS A 117 -0.87 16.60 -9.77
N THR A 118 -0.49 16.52 -11.05
CA THR A 118 -0.82 15.40 -11.96
C THR A 118 0.04 14.16 -11.68
N SER A 119 0.20 13.85 -10.40
CA SER A 119 0.98 12.73 -9.88
C SER A 119 0.23 12.07 -8.73
N VAL A 120 0.07 10.74 -8.78
CA VAL A 120 -0.62 9.98 -7.72
C VAL A 120 0.21 8.76 -7.33
N SER A 121 0.42 8.58 -6.03
CA SER A 121 1.13 7.43 -5.47
C SER A 121 0.16 6.35 -4.97
N PHE A 122 0.55 5.09 -5.14
CA PHE A 122 -0.13 3.90 -4.68
C PHE A 122 0.86 3.00 -3.93
N SER A 123 0.40 2.18 -2.97
CA SER A 123 1.28 1.18 -2.35
C SER A 123 1.71 0.16 -3.42
N SER A 124 3.02 -0.09 -3.54
CA SER A 124 3.51 -1.10 -4.47
C SER A 124 3.16 -2.50 -3.98
N LEU A 125 2.60 -3.31 -4.88
CA LEU A 125 2.29 -4.70 -4.63
C LEU A 125 3.13 -5.55 -5.60
N PRO A 126 4.37 -5.93 -5.25
CA PRO A 126 5.20 -6.72 -6.15
C PRO A 126 4.50 -8.01 -6.57
N GLY A 127 4.56 -8.35 -7.85
CA GLY A 127 3.91 -9.55 -8.41
C GLY A 127 2.42 -9.40 -8.69
N GLN A 128 1.75 -8.39 -8.14
CA GLN A 128 0.35 -8.08 -8.44
C GLN A 128 0.28 -7.12 -9.62
N GLY A 129 -0.37 -7.55 -10.70
CA GLY A 129 -0.59 -6.71 -11.87
C GLY A 129 -1.63 -5.62 -11.61
N VAL A 130 -1.30 -4.38 -11.98
CA VAL A 130 -2.20 -3.23 -11.87
C VAL A 130 -2.16 -2.41 -13.15
N ILE A 131 -3.33 -2.04 -13.65
CA ILE A 131 -3.51 -1.10 -14.76
C ILE A 131 -4.07 0.21 -14.19
N TYR A 132 -3.40 1.31 -14.51
CA TYR A 132 -3.82 2.66 -14.18
C TYR A 132 -4.35 3.35 -15.43
N ASN A 133 -5.44 4.10 -15.27
CA ASN A 133 -5.89 5.04 -16.29
C ASN A 133 -6.40 6.32 -15.63
N VAL A 134 -6.33 7.43 -16.35
CA VAL A 134 -6.85 8.73 -15.96
C VAL A 134 -7.91 9.14 -16.97
N ILE A 135 -9.07 9.57 -16.48
CA ILE A 135 -10.12 10.15 -17.30
C ILE A 135 -10.19 11.63 -16.99
N VAL A 136 -9.86 12.46 -17.97
CA VAL A 136 -10.12 13.90 -17.88
C VAL A 136 -11.58 14.17 -18.25
N ARG A 137 -12.24 14.99 -17.43
CA ARG A 137 -13.63 15.39 -17.61
C ARG A 137 -13.74 16.89 -17.68
N ASP A 138 -14.54 17.35 -18.62
CA ASP A 138 -15.00 18.73 -18.69
C ASP A 138 -16.38 18.84 -18.03
N PRO A 139 -16.50 19.42 -16.83
CA PRO A 139 -17.79 19.55 -16.15
C PRO A 139 -18.74 20.54 -16.85
N PHE A 140 -18.24 21.44 -17.68
CA PHE A 140 -19.05 22.45 -18.38
C PHE A 140 -19.68 21.86 -19.66
N LEU A 141 -18.88 21.16 -20.46
CA LEU A 141 -19.36 20.52 -21.70
C LEU A 141 -19.89 19.10 -21.49
N ASN A 142 -19.70 18.54 -20.29
CA ASN A 142 -20.01 17.15 -19.93
C ASN A 142 -19.36 16.13 -20.89
N THR A 143 -18.17 16.46 -21.39
CA THR A 143 -17.33 15.61 -22.25
C THR A 143 -16.20 14.99 -21.43
N SER A 144 -15.63 13.90 -21.93
CA SER A 144 -14.54 13.22 -21.22
C SER A 144 -13.67 12.41 -22.15
N ALA A 145 -12.38 12.39 -21.87
CA ALA A 145 -11.37 11.66 -22.62
C ALA A 145 -10.51 10.82 -21.66
N ALA A 146 -10.08 9.64 -22.13
CA ALA A 146 -9.16 8.78 -21.40
C ALA A 146 -7.72 9.02 -21.86
N TYR A 147 -6.80 8.97 -20.91
CA TYR A 147 -5.36 8.85 -21.18
C TYR A 147 -5.03 7.43 -21.67
N VAL A 148 -3.81 7.25 -22.17
CA VAL A 148 -3.29 5.92 -22.52
C VAL A 148 -3.07 5.14 -21.22
N PRO A 149 -3.69 3.96 -21.06
CA PRO A 149 -3.53 3.17 -19.84
C PRO A 149 -2.10 2.66 -19.72
N ALA A 150 -1.56 2.67 -18.49
CA ALA A 150 -0.25 2.14 -18.17
C ALA A 150 -0.37 1.01 -17.15
N HIS A 151 0.50 -0.01 -17.24
CA HIS A 151 0.45 -1.18 -16.38
C HIS A 151 1.79 -1.46 -15.71
N THR A 152 1.76 -2.09 -14.54
CA THR A 152 2.96 -2.55 -13.84
C THR A 152 2.63 -3.71 -12.90
N TYR A 153 3.64 -4.55 -12.63
CA TYR A 153 3.61 -5.58 -11.60
C TYR A 153 4.46 -5.18 -10.37
N ALA A 154 4.99 -3.95 -10.35
CA ALA A 154 5.92 -3.43 -9.34
C ALA A 154 7.15 -4.34 -9.09
N CYS A 155 7.58 -5.06 -10.13
CA CYS A 155 8.75 -5.94 -10.15
C CYS A 155 9.28 -6.04 -11.59
N SER A 156 10.53 -6.48 -11.72
CA SER A 156 11.15 -6.77 -13.02
C SER A 156 10.99 -8.25 -13.38
N PHE A 157 10.74 -8.55 -14.65
CA PHE A 157 10.76 -9.92 -15.18
C PHE A 157 12.18 -10.42 -15.46
N GLU A 158 13.14 -9.52 -15.63
CA GLU A 158 14.52 -9.83 -16.03
C GLU A 158 15.48 -9.98 -14.83
N ALA A 159 15.06 -9.57 -13.64
CA ALA A 159 15.88 -9.70 -12.43
C ALA A 159 16.09 -11.18 -12.06
N GLY A 160 17.29 -11.56 -11.60
CA GLY A 160 17.55 -12.92 -11.11
C GLY A 160 16.87 -13.22 -9.78
N GLU A 161 17.14 -12.40 -8.75
CA GLU A 161 16.48 -12.47 -7.43
C GLU A 161 15.41 -11.38 -7.30
N GLY A 162 14.23 -11.75 -6.81
CA GLY A 162 13.11 -10.81 -6.65
C GLY A 162 12.41 -10.46 -7.97
N SER A 163 12.46 -11.37 -8.95
CA SER A 163 11.64 -11.24 -10.15
C SER A 163 10.16 -11.39 -9.84
N CYS A 164 9.31 -10.97 -10.78
CA CYS A 164 7.88 -11.21 -10.69
C CYS A 164 7.51 -12.71 -10.58
N VAL A 165 8.39 -13.61 -11.06
CA VAL A 165 8.18 -15.07 -11.04
C VAL A 165 8.63 -15.70 -9.71
N SER A 166 9.70 -15.18 -9.11
CA SER A 166 10.21 -15.65 -7.81
C SER A 166 10.12 -14.53 -6.79
N LEU A 167 8.88 -14.26 -6.37
CA LEU A 167 8.61 -13.24 -5.39
C LEU A 167 9.14 -13.68 -4.01
N GLY A 168 9.83 -12.76 -3.34
CA GLY A 168 10.31 -12.94 -1.98
C GLY A 168 11.64 -13.71 -1.86
N ARG A 169 12.53 -13.19 -1.01
CA ARG A 169 13.83 -13.78 -0.72
C ARG A 169 13.69 -15.04 0.13
N VAL A 170 14.64 -15.98 -0.03
CA VAL A 170 14.71 -17.20 0.78
C VAL A 170 14.83 -16.87 2.28
N SER A 171 15.58 -15.82 2.62
CA SER A 171 15.73 -15.32 3.99
C SER A 171 14.39 -14.95 4.63
N SER A 172 13.51 -14.24 3.91
CA SER A 172 12.16 -13.89 4.37
C SER A 172 11.31 -15.13 4.59
N LYS A 173 11.34 -16.08 3.66
CA LYS A 173 10.60 -17.36 3.75
C LYS A 173 11.04 -18.15 4.99
N VAL A 174 12.34 -18.28 5.24
CA VAL A 174 12.88 -18.96 6.44
C VAL A 174 12.48 -18.22 7.72
N PHE A 175 12.59 -16.90 7.74
CA PHE A 175 12.24 -16.11 8.93
C PHE A 175 10.75 -16.23 9.28
N PHE A 176 9.86 -16.00 8.31
CA PHE A 176 8.42 -16.05 8.56
C PHE A 176 7.92 -17.46 8.85
N THR A 177 8.50 -18.52 8.27
CA THR A 177 8.14 -19.90 8.65
C THR A 177 8.49 -20.23 10.09
N LEU A 178 9.70 -19.89 10.56
CA LEU A 178 10.08 -20.08 11.96
C LEU A 178 9.20 -19.25 12.90
N PHE A 179 8.93 -17.99 12.52
CA PHE A 179 8.04 -17.11 13.27
C PHE A 179 6.61 -17.65 13.34
N ALA A 180 6.08 -18.21 12.25
CA ALA A 180 4.76 -18.83 12.20
C ALA A 180 4.68 -20.14 12.99
N LEU A 181 5.74 -20.95 13.04
CA LEU A 181 5.76 -22.15 13.90
C LEU A 181 5.62 -21.75 15.37
N LEU A 182 6.36 -20.72 15.79
CA LEU A 182 6.25 -20.18 17.14
C LEU A 182 4.86 -19.55 17.39
N GLY A 183 4.36 -18.74 16.46
CA GLY A 183 3.05 -18.10 16.61
C GLY A 183 1.88 -19.06 16.54
N PHE A 184 1.97 -20.15 15.77
CA PHE A 184 1.00 -21.24 15.76
C PHE A 184 0.94 -21.94 17.12
N PHE A 185 2.10 -22.19 17.75
CA PHE A 185 2.13 -22.69 19.13
C PHE A 185 1.47 -21.71 20.11
N ILE A 186 1.78 -20.41 20.00
CA ILE A 186 1.16 -19.36 20.84
C ILE A 186 -0.36 -19.28 20.62
N CYS A 187 -0.83 -19.45 19.38
CA CYS A 187 -2.25 -19.39 19.03
C CYS A 187 -3.10 -20.37 19.87
N PHE A 188 -2.62 -21.61 20.06
CA PHE A 188 -3.37 -22.64 20.79
C PHE A 188 -2.95 -22.81 22.25
N PHE A 189 -1.67 -22.59 22.55
CA PHE A 189 -1.09 -22.93 23.84
C PHE A 189 -0.51 -21.72 24.60
N GLY A 190 -0.45 -20.54 23.99
CA GLY A 190 0.20 -19.34 24.55
C GLY A 190 -0.30 -18.98 25.94
N HIS A 191 -1.62 -18.94 26.15
CA HIS A 191 -2.21 -18.62 27.45
C HIS A 191 -1.79 -19.59 28.57
N ARG A 192 -1.56 -20.88 28.24
CA ARG A 192 -1.07 -21.88 29.20
C ARG A 192 0.44 -21.76 29.42
N PHE A 193 1.19 -21.42 28.38
CA PHE A 193 2.65 -21.27 28.41
C PHE A 193 3.07 -19.79 28.42
N TRP A 194 2.73 -19.12 29.52
CA TRP A 194 2.95 -17.68 29.71
C TRP A 194 4.38 -17.18 29.41
N LYS A 195 5.41 -17.94 29.79
CA LYS A 195 6.82 -17.57 29.52
C LYS A 195 7.11 -17.48 28.02
N THR A 196 6.56 -18.41 27.24
CA THR A 196 6.74 -18.45 25.78
C THR A 196 5.98 -17.32 25.11
N GLU A 197 4.79 -16.99 25.62
CA GLU A 197 4.01 -15.83 25.16
C GLU A 197 4.76 -14.53 25.39
N LEU A 198 5.31 -14.32 26.60
CA LEU A 198 6.12 -13.12 26.88
C LEU A 198 7.36 -13.02 26.00
N PHE A 199 8.04 -14.14 25.75
CA PHE A 199 9.15 -14.16 24.80
C PHE A 199 8.70 -13.71 23.41
N PHE A 200 7.59 -14.25 22.91
CA PHE A 200 7.05 -13.95 21.59
C PHE A 200 6.63 -12.47 21.45
N ILE A 201 5.93 -11.92 22.44
CA ILE A 201 5.51 -10.51 22.46
C ILE A 201 6.71 -9.58 22.54
N GLY A 202 7.69 -9.88 23.41
CA GLY A 202 8.93 -9.11 23.48
C GLY A 202 9.74 -9.18 22.18
N PHE A 203 9.74 -10.33 21.50
CA PHE A 203 10.35 -10.51 20.18
C PHE A 203 9.70 -9.61 19.13
N ILE A 204 8.36 -9.56 19.08
CA ILE A 204 7.64 -8.70 18.13
C ILE A 204 7.95 -7.23 18.36
N ILE A 205 7.85 -6.75 19.61
CA ILE A 205 8.04 -5.32 19.94
C ILE A 205 9.46 -4.89 19.59
N MET A 206 10.47 -5.59 20.10
CA MET A 206 11.86 -5.21 19.87
C MET A 206 12.28 -5.49 18.42
N GLY A 207 11.85 -6.59 17.82
CA GLY A 207 12.12 -6.89 16.42
C GLY A 207 11.58 -5.79 15.49
N PHE A 208 10.32 -5.40 15.65
CA PHE A 208 9.71 -4.35 14.84
C PHE A 208 10.41 -3.00 15.00
N PHE A 209 10.68 -2.59 16.25
CA PHE A 209 11.35 -1.34 16.54
C PHE A 209 12.78 -1.29 15.97
N PHE A 210 13.58 -2.33 16.21
CA PHE A 210 14.96 -2.38 15.72
C PHE A 210 15.02 -2.55 14.21
N TYR A 211 14.09 -3.28 13.58
CA TYR A 211 14.03 -3.34 12.12
C TYR A 211 13.84 -1.94 11.51
N ILE A 212 12.92 -1.13 12.07
CA ILE A 212 12.74 0.26 11.61
C ILE A 212 14.01 1.08 11.85
N LEU A 213 14.58 1.01 13.05
CA LEU A 213 15.76 1.78 13.44
C LEU A 213 16.96 1.47 12.53
N ILE A 214 17.28 0.19 12.34
CA ILE A 214 18.41 -0.27 11.52
C ILE A 214 18.19 0.14 10.06
N THR A 215 16.99 -0.10 9.51
CA THR A 215 16.68 0.24 8.12
C THR A 215 16.76 1.76 7.86
N ARG A 216 16.40 2.59 8.85
CA ARG A 216 16.42 4.06 8.71
C ARG A 216 17.79 4.67 8.93
N LEU A 217 18.61 4.08 9.80
CA LEU A 217 19.91 4.63 10.18
C LEU A 217 21.08 4.06 9.39
N THR A 218 20.91 2.89 8.77
CA THR A 218 22.03 2.18 8.13
C THR A 218 21.65 1.60 6.77
N PRO A 219 22.50 1.75 5.73
CA PRO A 219 22.28 1.15 4.41
C PRO A 219 22.80 -0.29 4.39
N ILE A 220 22.29 -1.15 5.27
CA ILE A 220 22.70 -2.56 5.37
C ILE A 220 21.84 -3.41 4.44
N LYS A 221 22.43 -4.47 3.86
CA LYS A 221 21.70 -5.45 3.05
C LYS A 221 20.54 -6.07 3.83
N TYR A 222 19.41 -6.27 3.16
CA TYR A 222 18.18 -6.80 3.76
C TYR A 222 18.40 -8.09 4.56
N ASP A 223 19.16 -9.05 4.04
CA ASP A 223 19.36 -10.34 4.71
C ASP A 223 20.10 -10.19 6.05
N VAL A 224 21.07 -9.27 6.12
CA VAL A 224 21.81 -8.95 7.35
C VAL A 224 20.90 -8.19 8.33
N ASN A 225 20.09 -7.26 7.82
CA ASN A 225 19.11 -6.54 8.63
C ASN A 225 18.07 -7.49 9.27
N LEU A 226 17.61 -8.49 8.52
CA LEU A 226 16.68 -9.51 9.01
C LEU A 226 17.31 -10.36 10.12
N ILE A 227 18.58 -10.75 9.99
CA ILE A 227 19.33 -11.46 11.05
C ILE A 227 19.48 -10.59 12.29
N LEU A 228 19.89 -9.33 12.15
CA LEU A 228 20.02 -8.40 13.27
C LEU A 228 18.68 -8.18 13.99
N THR A 229 17.59 -8.11 13.22
CA THR A 229 16.22 -8.02 13.75
C THR A 229 15.85 -9.26 14.56
N ALA A 230 16.17 -10.47 14.07
CA ALA A 230 15.93 -11.71 14.79
C ALA A 230 16.73 -11.78 16.12
N VAL A 231 17.98 -11.31 16.11
CA VAL A 231 18.82 -11.22 17.31
C VAL A 231 18.25 -10.21 18.30
N ALA A 232 17.94 -9.00 17.86
CA ALA A 232 17.37 -7.95 18.69
C ALA A 232 16.01 -8.36 19.29
N GLY A 233 15.15 -8.99 18.49
CA GLY A 233 13.89 -9.57 18.94
C GLY A 233 14.12 -10.65 19.99
N SER A 234 15.06 -11.57 19.78
CA SER A 234 15.37 -12.63 20.76
C SER A 234 15.84 -12.06 22.10
N VAL A 235 16.71 -11.03 22.07
CA VAL A 235 17.14 -10.30 23.26
C VAL A 235 15.96 -9.60 23.94
N GLY A 236 15.06 -8.98 23.16
CA GLY A 236 13.84 -8.36 23.65
C GLY A 236 12.88 -9.32 24.34
N GLY A 237 12.66 -10.49 23.75
CA GLY A 237 11.87 -11.57 24.32
C GLY A 237 12.45 -12.07 25.64
N MET A 238 13.76 -12.34 25.68
CA MET A 238 14.44 -12.73 26.91
C MET A 238 14.36 -11.64 27.99
N PHE A 239 14.52 -10.38 27.59
CA PHE A 239 14.41 -9.24 28.50
C PHE A 239 13.02 -9.13 29.12
N LEU A 240 11.95 -9.24 28.33
CA LEU A 240 10.58 -9.17 28.85
C LEU A 240 10.28 -10.33 29.83
N VAL A 241 10.73 -11.54 29.51
CA VAL A 241 10.63 -12.70 30.42
C VAL A 241 11.43 -12.46 31.71
N ALA A 242 12.64 -11.90 31.62
CA ALA A 242 13.49 -11.62 32.77
C ALA A 242 12.88 -10.54 33.68
N VAL A 243 12.29 -9.48 33.11
CA VAL A 243 11.58 -8.44 33.87
C VAL A 243 10.40 -9.05 34.62
N TRP A 244 9.59 -9.86 33.95
CA TRP A 244 8.49 -10.57 34.61
C TRP A 244 8.99 -11.49 35.72
N TRP A 245 10.02 -12.29 35.44
CA TRP A 245 10.60 -13.23 36.41
C TRP A 245 11.19 -12.53 37.65
N ARG A 246 11.87 -11.39 37.46
CA ARG A 246 12.57 -10.68 38.53
C ARG A 246 11.64 -9.82 39.37
N PHE A 247 10.71 -9.10 38.74
CA PHE A 247 9.89 -8.09 39.42
C PHE A 247 8.44 -8.54 39.64
N GLY A 248 7.98 -9.60 38.97
CA GLY A 248 6.60 -10.08 39.09
C GLY A 248 5.54 -9.09 38.59
N ILE A 249 5.92 -8.05 37.85
CA ILE A 249 5.01 -6.97 37.44
C ILE A 249 4.15 -7.43 36.27
N LEU A 250 2.98 -7.98 36.59
CA LEU A 250 2.02 -8.46 35.59
C LEU A 250 1.46 -7.32 34.73
N SER A 251 1.18 -6.15 35.32
CA SER A 251 0.51 -5.04 34.62
C SER A 251 1.30 -4.52 33.41
N ILE A 252 2.61 -4.34 33.54
CA ILE A 252 3.48 -3.88 32.44
C ILE A 252 3.53 -4.93 31.32
N CYS A 253 3.62 -6.21 31.70
CA CYS A 253 3.62 -7.29 30.73
C CYS A 253 2.30 -7.35 29.94
N MET A 254 1.17 -7.23 30.63
CA MET A 254 -0.15 -7.20 29.99
C MET A 254 -0.37 -5.96 29.13
N LEU A 255 0.22 -4.82 29.51
CA LEU A 255 0.24 -3.63 28.67
C LEU A 255 0.98 -3.92 27.35
N CYS A 256 2.16 -4.54 27.39
CA CYS A 256 2.89 -4.95 26.19
C CYS A 256 2.07 -5.90 25.30
N VAL A 257 1.45 -6.93 25.90
CA VAL A 257 0.54 -7.86 25.19
C VAL A 257 -0.59 -7.09 24.50
N GLY A 258 -1.29 -6.23 25.24
CA GLY A 258 -2.41 -5.46 24.70
C GLY A 258 -1.99 -4.42 23.66
N LEU A 259 -0.78 -3.85 23.75
CA LEU A 259 -0.25 -2.94 22.74
C LEU A 259 0.03 -3.64 21.42
N VAL A 260 0.50 -4.89 21.43
CA VAL A 260 0.69 -5.66 20.18
C VAL A 260 -0.66 -5.97 19.53
N LEU A 261 -1.67 -6.34 20.31
CA LEU A 261 -3.04 -6.51 19.80
C LEU A 261 -3.61 -5.19 19.28
N GLY A 262 -3.44 -4.11 20.02
CA GLY A 262 -3.89 -2.77 19.64
C GLY A 262 -3.22 -2.27 18.36
N PHE A 263 -1.92 -2.53 18.19
CA PHE A 263 -1.19 -2.24 16.97
C PHE A 263 -1.80 -2.97 15.77
N LEU A 264 -2.10 -4.26 15.90
CA LEU A 264 -2.73 -5.02 14.80
C LEU A 264 -4.15 -4.51 14.51
N ILE A 265 -4.97 -4.25 15.52
CA ILE A 265 -6.33 -3.70 15.33
C ILE A 265 -6.28 -2.33 14.64
N SER A 266 -5.34 -1.47 15.03
CA SER A 266 -5.15 -0.17 14.39
C SER A 266 -4.71 -0.36 12.93
N SER A 267 -3.78 -1.27 12.67
CA SER A 267 -3.34 -1.64 11.32
C SER A 267 -4.50 -2.13 10.46
N VAL A 268 -5.38 -2.99 10.99
CA VAL A 268 -6.59 -3.47 10.29
C VAL A 268 -7.54 -2.31 10.00
N THR A 269 -7.73 -1.38 10.94
CA THR A 269 -8.61 -0.21 10.75
C THR A 269 -8.14 0.65 9.59
N PHE A 270 -6.84 0.95 9.52
CA PHE A 270 -6.25 1.72 8.42
C PHE A 270 -6.07 0.94 7.11
N PHE A 271 -6.17 -0.39 7.14
CA PHE A 271 -6.23 -1.20 5.94
C PHE A 271 -7.60 -1.12 5.23
N THR A 272 -8.65 -0.74 5.95
CA THR A 272 -9.96 -0.47 5.34
C THR A 272 -9.95 0.84 4.53
N PRO A 273 -11.00 1.12 3.73
CA PRO A 273 -11.11 2.39 2.99
C PRO A 273 -11.01 3.65 3.86
N LEU A 274 -11.17 3.54 5.19
CA LEU A 274 -10.93 4.64 6.13
C LEU A 274 -9.50 5.17 6.05
N GLY A 275 -8.50 4.32 5.79
CA GLY A 275 -7.10 4.75 5.71
C GLY A 275 -6.77 5.63 4.51
N ASN A 276 -7.59 5.57 3.45
CA ASN A 276 -7.41 6.36 2.22
C ASN A 276 -8.07 7.74 2.27
N LEU A 277 -8.60 8.17 3.42
CA LEU A 277 -9.19 9.50 3.56
C LEU A 277 -8.10 10.58 3.51
N LYS A 278 -8.41 11.71 2.85
CA LYS A 278 -7.48 12.85 2.67
C LYS A 278 -6.84 13.32 3.98
N ILE A 279 -7.56 13.23 5.09
CA ILE A 279 -7.11 13.62 6.44
C ILE A 279 -5.91 12.78 6.92
N PHE A 280 -5.85 11.50 6.56
CA PHE A 280 -4.78 10.59 7.01
C PHE A 280 -3.54 10.61 6.12
N HIS A 281 -3.52 11.42 5.07
CA HIS A 281 -2.29 11.75 4.38
C HIS A 281 -1.36 12.62 5.23
N ASP A 282 -1.88 13.32 6.24
CA ASP A 282 -1.02 13.97 7.23
C ASP A 282 -0.45 12.94 8.21
N ASP A 283 0.87 12.87 8.32
CA ASP A 283 1.56 11.92 9.20
C ASP A 283 1.26 12.18 10.68
N GLY A 284 1.14 13.44 11.10
CA GLY A 284 0.83 13.77 12.49
C GLY A 284 -0.55 13.23 12.88
N VAL A 285 -1.56 13.50 12.05
CA VAL A 285 -2.93 13.01 12.28
C VAL A 285 -2.99 11.48 12.24
N PHE A 286 -2.31 10.85 11.28
CA PHE A 286 -2.26 9.40 11.18
C PHE A 286 -1.63 8.77 12.42
N TRP A 287 -0.41 9.15 12.79
CA TRP A 287 0.31 8.49 13.90
C TRP A 287 -0.35 8.73 15.26
N VAL A 288 -0.93 9.91 15.48
CA VAL A 288 -1.70 10.19 16.70
C VAL A 288 -2.94 9.31 16.75
N THR A 289 -3.73 9.26 15.68
CA THR A 289 -4.95 8.44 15.62
C THR A 289 -4.62 6.96 15.75
N PHE A 290 -3.59 6.49 15.04
CA PHE A 290 -3.08 5.12 15.11
C PHE A 290 -2.70 4.73 16.54
N SER A 291 -1.94 5.60 17.22
CA SER A 291 -1.50 5.39 18.60
C SER A 291 -2.67 5.41 19.59
N CYS A 292 -3.63 6.31 19.42
CA CYS A 292 -4.84 6.35 20.24
C CYS A 292 -5.62 5.04 20.15
N ILE A 293 -5.84 4.50 18.94
CA ILE A 293 -6.51 3.20 18.75
C ILE A 293 -5.68 2.08 19.40
N ALA A 294 -4.36 2.09 19.21
CA ALA A 294 -3.49 1.05 19.76
C ALA A 294 -3.46 1.04 21.30
N ILE A 295 -3.54 2.21 21.96
CA ILE A 295 -3.56 2.35 23.43
C ILE A 295 -4.97 2.08 23.98
N LEU A 296 -6.03 2.37 23.23
CA LEU A 296 -7.42 2.13 23.67
C LEU A 296 -7.63 0.66 24.06
N ILE A 297 -7.09 -0.28 23.28
CA ILE A 297 -7.26 -1.71 23.48
C ILE A 297 -6.76 -2.17 24.87
N PRO A 298 -5.48 -2.00 25.26
CA PRO A 298 -5.03 -2.38 26.59
C PRO A 298 -5.77 -1.65 27.72
N VAL A 299 -6.20 -0.39 27.51
CA VAL A 299 -6.95 0.36 28.52
C VAL A 299 -8.35 -0.23 28.75
N VAL A 300 -9.09 -0.52 27.68
CA VAL A 300 -10.43 -1.13 27.78
C VAL A 300 -10.37 -2.51 28.44
N PHE A 301 -9.36 -3.30 28.09
CA PHE A 301 -9.20 -4.64 28.63
C PHE A 301 -8.44 -4.69 29.97
N MET A 302 -8.12 -3.56 30.59
CA MET A 302 -7.42 -3.50 31.88
C MET A 302 -8.20 -4.22 33.00
N GLY A 303 -9.54 -4.21 32.93
CA GLY A 303 -10.41 -4.96 33.85
C GLY A 303 -10.50 -6.47 33.57
N CYS A 304 -10.09 -6.93 32.38
CA CYS A 304 -10.28 -8.30 31.90
C CYS A 304 -9.00 -8.86 31.27
N LEU A 305 -7.89 -8.85 32.01
CA LEU A 305 -6.56 -9.26 31.54
C LEU A 305 -6.52 -10.68 30.96
N ARG A 306 -7.31 -11.62 31.51
CA ARG A 306 -7.38 -12.99 30.98
C ARG A 306 -7.92 -13.04 29.55
N ILE A 307 -8.96 -12.26 29.27
CA ILE A 307 -9.58 -12.21 27.94
C ILE A 307 -8.60 -11.57 26.95
N LEU A 308 -7.96 -10.47 27.34
CA LEU A 308 -6.92 -9.82 26.55
C LEU A 308 -5.83 -10.80 26.11
N ASN A 309 -5.37 -11.63 27.05
CA ASN A 309 -4.31 -12.60 26.79
C ASN A 309 -4.72 -13.66 25.77
N ILE A 310 -5.88 -14.28 26.00
CA ILE A 310 -6.42 -15.32 25.12
C ILE A 310 -6.66 -14.76 23.71
N LEU A 311 -7.23 -13.57 23.61
CA LEU A 311 -7.44 -12.89 22.33
C LEU A 311 -6.12 -12.57 21.63
N THR A 312 -5.14 -12.02 22.36
CA THR A 312 -3.84 -11.67 21.78
C THR A 312 -3.11 -12.90 21.28
N CYS A 313 -3.07 -13.98 22.06
CA CYS A 313 -2.53 -15.26 21.64
C CYS A 313 -3.15 -15.75 20.34
N GLY A 314 -4.49 -15.82 20.28
CA GLY A 314 -5.20 -16.32 19.11
C GLY A 314 -5.02 -15.44 17.87
N VAL A 315 -5.20 -14.13 18.01
CA VAL A 315 -5.15 -13.19 16.88
C VAL A 315 -3.72 -12.96 16.38
N ILE A 316 -2.76 -12.66 17.27
CA ILE A 316 -1.38 -12.43 16.86
C ILE A 316 -0.71 -13.73 16.40
N GLY A 317 -0.99 -14.84 17.09
CA GLY A 317 -0.51 -16.16 16.71
C GLY A 317 -1.01 -16.58 15.32
N SER A 318 -2.31 -16.46 15.04
CA SER A 318 -2.85 -16.75 13.70
C SER A 318 -2.32 -15.79 12.63
N TYR A 319 -2.18 -14.50 12.93
CA TYR A 319 -1.64 -13.53 11.98
C TYR A 319 -0.19 -13.84 11.58
N SER A 320 0.63 -14.38 12.49
CA SER A 320 1.99 -14.82 12.14
C SER A 320 1.99 -15.93 11.06
N VAL A 321 0.99 -16.81 11.08
CA VAL A 321 0.82 -17.86 10.07
C VAL A 321 0.40 -17.26 8.73
N VAL A 322 -0.48 -16.24 8.76
CA VAL A 322 -0.86 -15.49 7.55
C VAL A 322 0.38 -14.85 6.92
N LEU A 323 1.27 -14.24 7.71
CA LEU A 323 2.54 -13.68 7.19
C LEU A 323 3.46 -14.74 6.57
N ALA A 324 3.48 -15.97 7.10
CA ALA A 324 4.23 -17.05 6.46
C ALA A 324 3.61 -17.48 5.15
N ILE A 325 2.29 -17.68 5.09
CA ILE A 325 1.58 -18.03 3.84
C ILE A 325 1.85 -16.98 2.78
N ASP A 326 1.79 -15.70 3.16
CA ASP A 326 2.07 -14.57 2.29
C ASP A 326 3.46 -14.66 1.64
N SER A 327 4.49 -15.05 2.40
CA SER A 327 5.86 -15.17 1.88
C SER A 327 6.00 -16.21 0.77
N TYR A 328 5.02 -17.09 0.57
CA TYR A 328 4.96 -18.08 -0.50
C TYR A 328 3.91 -17.78 -1.58
N LEU A 329 2.76 -17.25 -1.20
CA LEU A 329 1.59 -17.09 -2.09
C LEU A 329 1.28 -15.62 -2.45
N SER A 330 2.00 -14.65 -1.89
CA SER A 330 1.84 -13.21 -2.17
C SER A 330 0.39 -12.73 -2.04
N THR A 331 -0.13 -12.78 -0.82
CA THR A 331 -1.51 -12.42 -0.48
C THR A 331 -1.65 -10.93 -0.13
N SER A 332 -2.87 -10.42 -0.13
CA SER A 332 -3.13 -9.03 0.29
C SER A 332 -3.10 -8.80 1.80
N LEU A 333 -3.21 -9.84 2.64
CA LEU A 333 -3.38 -9.70 4.10
C LEU A 333 -2.10 -9.29 4.85
N SER A 334 -0.92 -9.57 4.31
CA SER A 334 0.33 -9.10 4.92
C SER A 334 0.44 -7.57 4.87
N TYR A 335 -0.19 -6.93 3.88
CA TYR A 335 -0.22 -5.49 3.73
C TYR A 335 -0.92 -4.74 4.85
N ILE A 336 -1.69 -5.43 5.70
CA ILE A 336 -2.22 -4.88 6.95
C ILE A 336 -1.08 -4.28 7.79
N THR A 337 -0.02 -5.04 8.05
CA THR A 337 1.13 -4.55 8.82
C THR A 337 2.25 -3.99 7.95
N LEU A 338 2.41 -4.49 6.72
CA LEU A 338 3.45 -3.97 5.81
C LEU A 338 3.18 -2.53 5.39
N ASN A 339 1.93 -2.08 5.20
CA ASN A 339 1.66 -0.67 4.87
C ASN A 339 2.08 0.27 6.00
N VAL A 340 1.83 -0.10 7.26
CA VAL A 340 2.29 0.66 8.44
C VAL A 340 3.82 0.68 8.49
N LEU A 341 4.46 -0.46 8.22
CA LEU A 341 5.91 -0.56 8.15
C LEU A 341 6.50 0.31 7.01
N LYS A 342 5.91 0.26 5.81
CA LYS A 342 6.30 1.09 4.66
C LYS A 342 6.19 2.57 5.00
N ARG A 343 5.12 2.99 5.69
CA ARG A 343 4.94 4.37 6.16
C ARG A 343 5.99 4.79 7.19
N ALA A 344 6.37 3.90 8.11
CA ALA A 344 7.44 4.17 9.06
C ALA A 344 8.82 4.29 8.38
N LEU A 345 9.02 3.56 7.28
CA LEU A 345 10.30 3.47 6.57
C LEU A 345 10.48 4.53 5.48
N ASN A 346 9.43 4.91 4.77
CA ASN A 346 9.46 5.89 3.69
C ASN A 346 8.57 7.09 4.04
N LYS A 347 9.19 8.29 4.03
CA LYS A 347 8.47 9.54 4.33
C LYS A 347 7.44 9.88 3.25
N ASP A 348 7.63 9.47 2.00
CA ASP A 348 6.75 9.84 0.90
C ASP A 348 5.48 8.95 0.82
N PHE A 349 5.50 7.80 1.52
CA PHE A 349 4.40 6.85 1.54
C PHE A 349 3.10 7.42 2.17
N HIS A 350 3.17 8.54 2.90
CA HIS A 350 1.96 9.22 3.40
C HIS A 350 0.99 9.64 2.27
N ARG A 351 1.46 9.76 1.03
CA ARG A 351 0.64 10.09 -0.14
C ARG A 351 0.06 8.88 -0.86
N ALA A 352 0.53 7.68 -0.52
CA ALA A 352 0.20 6.48 -1.25
C ALA A 352 -1.18 5.93 -0.85
N PHE A 353 -2.02 5.66 -1.85
CA PHE A 353 -3.26 4.92 -1.65
C PHE A 353 -2.97 3.44 -1.39
N THR A 354 -3.56 2.86 -0.34
CA THR A 354 -3.26 1.50 0.11
C THR A 354 -4.29 0.46 -0.33
N ASN A 355 -4.93 0.68 -1.48
CA ASN A 355 -5.88 -0.28 -2.04
C ASN A 355 -5.20 -1.61 -2.36
N VAL A 356 -5.89 -2.71 -2.05
CA VAL A 356 -5.48 -4.08 -2.38
C VAL A 356 -6.54 -4.75 -3.23
N PRO A 357 -6.19 -5.77 -4.04
CA PRO A 357 -7.18 -6.57 -4.73
C PRO A 357 -8.09 -7.28 -3.71
N PHE A 358 -9.39 -7.04 -3.82
CA PHE A 358 -10.40 -7.92 -3.24
C PHE A 358 -10.98 -8.72 -4.40
N GLN A 359 -10.83 -10.05 -4.37
CA GLN A 359 -11.47 -10.91 -5.36
C GLN A 359 -12.99 -10.78 -5.20
N THR A 360 -13.62 -10.00 -6.08
CA THR A 360 -15.07 -10.07 -6.30
C THR A 360 -15.30 -11.19 -7.29
N ASN A 361 -15.70 -12.36 -6.79
CA ASN A 361 -16.10 -13.53 -7.61
C ASN A 361 -17.06 -13.16 -8.74
#